data_AF-A0A349MFB3-F1
#
_entry.id   AF-A0A349MFB3-F1
#
_cell.length_a   1.000
_cell.length_b   1.000
_cell.length_c   1.000
_cell.angle_alpha   90.00
_cell.angle_beta   90.00
_cell.angle_gamma   90.00
#
_symmetry.space_group_name_H-M   'P 1'
#
loop_
_entity.id
_entity.type
_entity.pdbx_description
1 polymer ?
#
loop_
_entity_poly.entity_id
_entity_poly.type
_entity_poly.pdbx_seq_one_letter_code
_entity_poly.pdbx_strand_id
1 'polypeptide(L)'
;MNKLEAKKALDSLIKKARVHLYKPIQIAEILYRNRTVGDSDLSVLETYRNASKKWRDEICQRFLGKVSTSSARYQDDVFNENAIPPSVLNHLGEINIQKNGIIEAYIYRRFLDRMSQMSIGLLYVNEHNKDTFELQKFLDLFWHEPGLKRSIDKVYEIVVYSLFSALVDALGVQIEVRMNSEKEGILQEFADFAQMVIRLTPSQQFFNVKATIHRLGITNASDRGLDMFANFGLAIQIKHLSLTEELAEGIVNLVSFDRILIVCKDSEKNVIVSLLNQIGWKSRIQSIITESMLLDWYQKALRGKYSGELGTTVLENIRKEIISEFPATNSPDFLSFITERGYQQLHDSLWV
;
A
#
# COMPACT_ATOMS: atom_id res chain seq x y z
N MET A 1 15.62 31.87 -7.69
CA MET A 1 14.40 31.14 -8.10
C MET A 1 13.20 32.05 -7.90
N ASN A 2 12.23 32.06 -8.80
CA ASN A 2 10.99 32.84 -8.64
C ASN A 2 9.84 32.01 -8.02
N LYS A 3 8.78 32.70 -7.55
CA LYS A 3 7.62 32.06 -6.90
C LYS A 3 6.93 30.99 -7.77
N LEU A 4 6.92 31.18 -9.10
CA LEU A 4 6.27 30.27 -10.03
C LEU A 4 7.09 28.99 -10.24
N GLU A 5 8.42 29.09 -10.28
CA GLU A 5 9.33 27.93 -10.34
C GLU A 5 9.21 27.07 -9.08
N ALA A 6 9.18 27.72 -7.91
CA ALA A 6 8.99 27.03 -6.63
C ALA A 6 7.66 26.28 -6.57
N LYS A 7 6.58 26.92 -7.04
CA LYS A 7 5.27 26.29 -7.18
C LYS A 7 5.31 25.11 -8.14
N LYS A 8 5.91 25.26 -9.32
CA LYS A 8 6.01 24.17 -10.29
C LYS A 8 6.76 22.96 -9.72
N ALA A 9 7.83 23.19 -8.95
CA ALA A 9 8.55 22.12 -8.26
C ALA A 9 7.66 21.40 -7.24
N LEU A 10 6.94 22.16 -6.38
CA LEU A 10 6.03 21.59 -5.39
C LEU A 10 4.83 20.86 -6.04
N ASP A 11 4.23 21.44 -7.08
CA ASP A 11 3.14 20.81 -7.85
C ASP A 11 3.62 19.52 -8.51
N SER A 12 4.84 19.50 -9.05
CA SER A 12 5.46 18.31 -9.62
C SER A 12 5.65 17.22 -8.55
N LEU A 13 6.15 17.58 -7.37
CA LEU A 13 6.27 16.65 -6.24
C LEU A 13 4.90 16.09 -5.84
N ILE A 14 3.90 16.96 -5.65
CA ILE A 14 2.54 16.56 -5.27
C ILE A 14 1.93 15.66 -6.34
N LYS A 15 2.03 16.01 -7.62
CA LYS A 15 1.52 15.19 -8.74
C LYS A 15 2.20 13.82 -8.81
N LYS A 16 3.48 13.76 -8.43
CA LYS A 16 4.24 12.50 -8.39
C LYS A 16 4.05 11.71 -7.09
N ALA A 17 3.50 12.29 -6.04
CA ALA A 17 3.31 11.59 -4.78
C ALA A 17 2.21 10.52 -4.89
N ARG A 18 2.33 9.45 -4.09
CA ARG A 18 1.24 8.47 -3.86
C ARG A 18 0.09 9.15 -3.09
N VAL A 19 -1.03 8.44 -2.96
CA VAL A 19 -2.26 8.93 -2.30
C VAL A 19 -2.05 9.42 -0.87
N HIS A 20 -1.12 8.84 -0.12
CA HIS A 20 -0.83 9.24 1.27
C HIS A 20 -0.01 10.54 1.40
N LEU A 21 0.53 11.09 0.30
CA LEU A 21 1.37 12.29 0.25
C LEU A 21 2.50 12.40 1.31
N TYR A 22 3.13 11.28 1.72
CA TYR A 22 4.22 11.29 2.71
C TYR A 22 5.31 12.36 2.44
N LYS A 23 5.84 12.43 1.21
CA LYS A 23 6.88 13.40 0.84
C LYS A 23 6.38 14.86 0.87
N PRO A 24 5.23 15.21 0.24
CA PRO A 24 4.66 16.53 0.42
C PRO A 24 4.40 16.91 1.89
N ILE A 25 3.83 16.02 2.70
CA ILE A 25 3.58 16.28 4.14
C ILE A 25 4.90 16.55 4.88
N GLN A 26 5.99 15.85 4.52
CA GLN A 26 7.31 16.15 5.06
C GLN A 26 7.75 17.58 4.77
N ILE A 27 7.51 18.09 3.56
CA ILE A 27 7.77 19.50 3.22
C ILE A 27 6.89 20.43 4.06
N ALA A 28 5.60 20.14 4.20
CA ALA A 28 4.71 20.95 5.02
C ALA A 28 5.18 21.04 6.48
N GLU A 29 5.60 19.93 7.08
CA GLU A 29 6.03 19.94 8.49
C GLU A 29 7.41 20.57 8.70
N ILE A 30 8.31 20.53 7.71
CA ILE A 30 9.54 21.33 7.74
C ILE A 30 9.20 22.82 7.74
N LEU A 31 8.31 23.25 6.84
CA LEU A 31 7.90 24.64 6.70
C LEU A 31 7.16 25.15 7.94
N TYR A 32 6.28 24.33 8.53
CA TYR A 32 5.61 24.64 9.79
C TYR A 32 6.61 24.90 10.91
N ARG A 33 7.55 23.98 11.11
CA ARG A 33 8.53 24.11 12.20
C ARG A 33 9.45 25.30 12.01
N ASN A 34 9.88 25.56 10.77
CA ASN A 34 10.65 26.76 10.44
C ASN A 34 9.86 28.04 10.76
N ARG A 35 8.56 28.08 10.48
CA ARG A 35 7.70 29.24 10.77
C ARG A 35 7.40 29.43 12.26
N THR A 36 7.19 28.37 13.03
CA THR A 36 6.72 28.47 14.43
C THR A 36 7.83 28.36 15.47
N VAL A 37 8.89 27.61 15.18
CA VAL A 37 10.00 27.37 16.11
C VAL A 37 11.27 28.10 15.64
N GLY A 38 11.54 28.06 14.33
CA GLY A 38 12.74 28.70 13.76
C GLY A 38 14.05 28.00 14.10
N ASP A 39 14.02 26.72 14.47
CA ASP A 39 15.19 25.93 14.92
C ASP A 39 15.97 25.23 13.79
N SER A 40 15.57 25.44 12.54
CA SER A 40 16.15 24.77 11.36
C SER A 40 16.47 25.79 10.27
N ASP A 41 17.68 25.70 9.71
CA ASP A 41 18.12 26.49 8.55
C ASP A 41 17.77 25.72 7.27
N LEU A 42 16.80 26.24 6.51
CA LEU A 42 16.32 25.61 5.28
C LEU A 42 17.36 25.58 4.16
N SER A 43 18.46 26.33 4.27
CA SER A 43 19.59 26.25 3.35
C SER A 43 20.55 25.09 3.66
N VAL A 44 20.47 24.52 4.88
CA VAL A 44 21.35 23.45 5.36
C VAL A 44 20.55 22.18 5.64
N LEU A 45 20.58 21.25 4.68
CA LEU A 45 19.80 20.00 4.70
C LEU A 45 19.88 19.23 6.03
N GLU A 46 21.09 19.10 6.58
CA GLU A 46 21.34 18.29 7.77
C GLU A 46 20.64 18.82 9.03
N THR A 47 20.18 20.09 9.04
CA THR A 47 19.44 20.64 10.18
C THR A 47 18.02 20.07 10.32
N TYR A 48 17.42 19.58 9.23
CA TYR A 48 16.04 19.08 9.24
C TYR A 48 15.87 17.68 8.60
N ARG A 49 16.86 17.15 7.89
CA ARG A 49 16.78 15.90 7.12
C ARG A 49 16.18 14.72 7.90
N ASN A 50 16.75 14.40 9.06
CA ASN A 50 16.31 13.25 9.84
C ASN A 50 15.09 13.56 10.71
N ALA A 51 15.06 14.74 11.32
CA ALA A 51 13.98 15.14 12.22
C ALA A 51 12.63 15.30 11.48
N SER A 52 12.66 15.78 10.23
CA SER A 52 11.47 15.94 9.39
C SER A 52 10.71 14.64 9.11
N LYS A 53 11.40 13.48 9.12
CA LYS A 53 10.74 12.18 8.99
C LYS A 53 9.81 11.92 10.17
N LYS A 54 10.28 12.23 11.39
CA LYS A 54 9.48 12.09 12.61
C LYS A 54 8.27 13.02 12.61
N TRP A 55 8.44 14.29 12.22
CA TRP A 55 7.34 15.25 12.18
C TRP A 55 6.26 14.83 11.17
N ARG A 56 6.69 14.38 9.98
CA ARG A 56 5.79 13.78 9.01
C ARG A 56 5.06 12.56 9.59
N ASP A 57 5.78 11.65 10.24
CA ASP A 57 5.21 10.41 10.74
C ASP A 57 4.19 10.64 11.85
N GLU A 58 4.38 11.64 12.72
CA GLU A 58 3.38 12.06 13.71
C GLU A 58 2.07 12.48 13.03
N ILE A 59 2.14 13.30 11.97
CA ILE A 59 0.97 13.74 11.21
C ILE A 59 0.34 12.59 10.43
N CYS A 60 1.13 11.77 9.76
CA CYS A 60 0.62 10.64 9.00
C CYS A 60 -0.01 9.59 9.91
N GLN A 61 0.53 9.34 11.09
CA GLN A 61 -0.10 8.46 12.07
C GLN A 61 -1.47 9.01 12.51
N ARG A 62 -1.57 10.33 12.74
CA ARG A 62 -2.85 10.99 13.08
C ARG A 62 -3.90 10.84 11.98
N PHE A 63 -3.54 11.04 10.71
CA PHE A 63 -4.54 11.04 9.62
C PHE A 63 -4.79 9.67 8.98
N LEU A 64 -3.76 8.83 8.93
CA LEU A 64 -3.75 7.58 8.17
C LEU A 64 -3.70 6.35 9.05
N GLY A 65 -3.43 6.50 10.35
CA GLY A 65 -3.17 5.37 11.26
C GLY A 65 -1.87 4.62 10.95
N LYS A 66 -1.05 5.13 10.02
CA LYS A 66 0.19 4.51 9.56
C LYS A 66 1.24 5.54 9.14
N VAL A 67 2.50 5.11 9.16
CA VAL A 67 3.68 5.90 8.78
C VAL A 67 4.30 5.41 7.47
N SER A 68 5.21 6.19 6.91
CA SER A 68 5.97 5.75 5.73
C SER A 68 6.93 4.62 6.08
N THR A 69 6.78 3.47 5.42
CA THR A 69 7.70 2.32 5.56
C THR A 69 8.73 2.25 4.43
N SER A 70 8.77 3.25 3.55
CA SER A 70 9.76 3.30 2.47
C SER A 70 11.17 3.43 3.04
N SER A 71 12.20 2.97 2.32
CA SER A 71 13.59 3.08 2.76
C SER A 71 14.00 4.52 3.05
N ALA A 72 14.94 4.71 3.97
CA ALA A 72 15.45 6.04 4.32
C ALA A 72 15.96 6.81 3.09
N ARG A 73 16.64 6.11 2.17
CA ARG A 73 17.08 6.64 0.87
C ARG A 73 15.91 7.16 0.04
N TYR A 74 14.85 6.35 -0.14
CA TYR A 74 13.69 6.78 -0.91
C TYR A 74 13.00 7.99 -0.28
N GLN A 75 12.90 8.04 1.04
CA GLN A 75 12.30 9.19 1.73
C GLN A 75 13.13 10.46 1.51
N ASP A 76 14.46 10.36 1.58
CA ASP A 76 15.40 11.47 1.37
C ASP A 76 15.42 12.00 -0.07
N ASP A 77 15.01 11.21 -1.07
CA ASP A 77 14.96 11.64 -2.47
C ASP A 77 14.06 12.87 -2.70
N VAL A 78 13.24 13.26 -1.72
CA VAL A 78 12.50 14.53 -1.75
C VAL A 78 13.42 15.74 -1.85
N PHE A 79 14.67 15.65 -1.36
CA PHE A 79 15.66 16.72 -1.36
C PHE A 79 16.62 16.69 -2.54
N ASN A 80 16.45 15.77 -3.49
CA ASN A 80 17.27 15.72 -4.70
C ASN A 80 17.00 16.95 -5.58
N GLU A 81 17.98 17.32 -6.42
CA GLU A 81 17.91 18.49 -7.33
C GLU A 81 16.64 18.53 -8.22
N ASN A 82 16.12 17.36 -8.60
CA ASN A 82 14.92 17.24 -9.45
C ASN A 82 13.60 17.24 -8.67
N ALA A 83 13.63 17.43 -7.35
CA ALA A 83 12.49 17.45 -6.45
C ALA A 83 12.40 18.79 -5.69
N ILE A 84 12.72 18.81 -4.39
CA ILE A 84 12.70 20.00 -3.53
C ILE A 84 14.06 20.12 -2.82
N PRO A 85 15.14 20.49 -3.53
CA PRO A 85 16.43 20.73 -2.89
C PRO A 85 16.37 21.93 -1.91
N PRO A 86 17.37 22.09 -1.01
CA PRO A 86 17.39 23.16 -0.02
C PRO A 86 17.15 24.57 -0.59
N SER A 87 17.68 24.84 -1.79
CA SER A 87 17.47 26.11 -2.49
C SER A 87 15.99 26.37 -2.83
N VAL A 88 15.24 25.33 -3.22
CA VAL A 88 13.80 25.42 -3.48
C VAL A 88 13.03 25.55 -2.18
N LEU A 89 13.38 24.73 -1.18
CA LEU A 89 12.74 24.70 0.12
C LEU A 89 12.87 26.03 0.87
N ASN A 90 14.05 26.65 0.84
CA ASN A 90 14.30 27.93 1.48
C ASN A 90 13.37 29.02 0.93
N HIS A 91 13.19 29.07 -0.40
CA HIS A 91 12.28 30.04 -1.01
C HIS A 91 10.81 29.75 -0.69
N LEU A 92 10.42 28.48 -0.61
CA LEU A 92 9.08 28.11 -0.12
C LEU A 92 8.89 28.58 1.33
N GLY A 93 9.93 28.46 2.18
CA GLY A 93 9.96 28.96 3.56
C GLY A 93 9.73 30.46 3.67
N GLU A 94 10.45 31.25 2.87
CA GLU A 94 10.26 32.72 2.80
C GLU A 94 8.81 33.09 2.50
N ILE A 95 8.21 32.46 1.48
CA ILE A 95 6.80 32.69 1.11
C ILE A 95 5.86 32.25 2.24
N ASN A 96 6.16 31.10 2.84
CA ASN A 96 5.34 30.50 3.87
C ASN A 96 5.30 31.34 5.15
N ILE A 97 6.43 31.92 5.56
CA ILE A 97 6.49 32.90 6.65
C ILE A 97 5.72 34.16 6.28
N GLN A 98 5.99 34.75 5.12
CA GLN A 98 5.35 35.99 4.65
C GLN A 98 3.82 35.90 4.58
N LYS A 99 3.28 34.71 4.27
CA LYS A 99 1.86 34.46 4.09
C LYS A 99 1.27 33.53 5.15
N ASN A 100 1.89 33.50 6.33
CA ASN A 100 1.39 32.84 7.53
C ASN A 100 0.96 31.36 7.33
N GLY A 101 1.78 30.55 6.67
CA GLY A 101 1.52 29.12 6.50
C GLY A 101 0.84 28.74 5.18
N ILE A 102 0.78 29.62 4.17
CA ILE A 102 0.05 29.35 2.93
C ILE A 102 0.52 28.09 2.18
N ILE A 103 1.83 27.77 2.25
CA ILE A 103 2.40 26.62 1.54
C ILE A 103 2.01 25.33 2.26
N GLU A 104 2.06 25.34 3.59
CA GLU A 104 1.56 24.25 4.44
C GLU A 104 0.08 23.96 4.10
N ALA A 105 -0.75 25.00 4.14
CA ALA A 105 -2.17 24.93 3.84
C ALA A 105 -2.46 24.41 2.42
N TYR A 106 -1.66 24.83 1.44
CA TYR A 106 -1.77 24.33 0.07
C TYR A 106 -1.50 22.83 -0.02
N ILE A 107 -0.41 22.34 0.60
CA ILE A 107 -0.08 20.91 0.61
C ILE A 107 -1.21 20.09 1.25
N TYR A 108 -1.76 20.55 2.37
CA TYR A 108 -2.86 19.86 3.04
C TYR A 108 -4.18 19.91 2.27
N ARG A 109 -4.48 21.00 1.56
CA ARG A 109 -5.61 21.04 0.63
C ARG A 109 -5.45 20.02 -0.49
N ARG A 110 -4.26 19.94 -1.09
CA ARG A 110 -3.96 18.92 -2.13
C ARG A 110 -4.00 17.49 -1.59
N PHE A 111 -3.69 17.28 -0.30
CA PHE A 111 -3.90 15.99 0.36
C PHE A 111 -5.38 15.67 0.48
N LEU A 112 -6.21 16.61 0.97
CA LEU A 112 -7.66 16.43 1.06
C LEU A 112 -8.30 16.15 -0.30
N ASP A 113 -7.94 16.92 -1.33
CA ASP A 113 -8.42 16.70 -2.70
C ASP A 113 -8.13 15.27 -3.15
N ARG A 114 -6.90 14.78 -2.93
CA ARG A 114 -6.51 13.43 -3.34
C ARG A 114 -7.23 12.35 -2.54
N MET A 115 -7.44 12.57 -1.24
CA MET A 115 -8.23 11.66 -0.42
C MET A 115 -9.69 11.64 -0.88
N SER A 116 -10.26 12.80 -1.23
CA SER A 116 -11.64 12.88 -1.72
C SER A 116 -11.84 12.09 -3.01
N GLN A 117 -10.86 12.11 -3.93
CA GLN A 117 -10.85 11.28 -5.15
C GLN A 117 -10.89 9.78 -4.83
N MET A 118 -10.35 9.36 -3.69
CA MET A 118 -10.38 7.97 -3.25
C MET A 118 -11.76 7.49 -2.80
N SER A 119 -12.62 8.43 -2.40
CA SER A 119 -14.03 8.16 -2.13
C SER A 119 -14.76 7.65 -3.38
N ILE A 120 -14.28 7.95 -4.59
CA ILE A 120 -14.90 7.50 -5.85
C ILE A 120 -14.89 5.97 -5.93
N GLY A 121 -13.78 5.32 -5.58
CA GLY A 121 -13.68 3.87 -5.58
C GLY A 121 -14.60 3.23 -4.53
N LEU A 122 -14.64 3.81 -3.32
CA LEU A 122 -15.52 3.34 -2.26
C LEU A 122 -17.01 3.55 -2.60
N LEU A 123 -17.35 4.70 -3.18
CA LEU A 123 -18.69 5.03 -3.65
C LEU A 123 -19.15 4.05 -4.73
N TYR A 124 -18.29 3.76 -5.72
CA TYR A 124 -18.58 2.74 -6.72
C TYR A 124 -18.89 1.38 -6.09
N VAL A 125 -18.08 0.92 -5.13
CA VAL A 125 -18.33 -0.36 -4.42
C VAL A 125 -19.62 -0.31 -3.60
N ASN A 126 -20.00 0.86 -3.06
CA ASN A 126 -21.21 1.04 -2.26
C ASN A 126 -22.50 1.11 -3.07
N GLU A 127 -22.44 1.71 -4.26
CA GLU A 127 -23.59 1.88 -5.15
C GLU A 127 -23.86 0.63 -6.01
N HIS A 128 -22.90 -0.29 -6.08
CA HIS A 128 -23.01 -1.51 -6.87
C HIS A 128 -23.19 -2.74 -5.97
N ASN A 129 -23.95 -3.70 -6.47
CA ASN A 129 -24.13 -5.01 -5.86
C ASN A 129 -23.51 -6.09 -6.77
N LYS A 130 -23.66 -7.37 -6.42
CA LYS A 130 -23.08 -8.47 -7.20
C LYS A 130 -23.56 -8.49 -8.66
N ASP A 131 -24.75 -7.99 -8.94
CA ASP A 131 -25.34 -8.01 -10.29
C ASP A 131 -24.84 -6.83 -11.12
N THR A 132 -24.55 -5.69 -10.50
CA THR A 132 -24.16 -4.44 -11.18
C THR A 132 -22.66 -4.15 -11.16
N PHE A 133 -21.90 -4.68 -10.20
CA PHE A 133 -20.47 -4.39 -10.09
C PHE A 133 -19.67 -4.96 -11.26
N GLU A 134 -18.91 -4.11 -11.94
CA GLU A 134 -17.98 -4.49 -13.00
C GLU A 134 -16.54 -4.18 -12.58
N LEU A 135 -15.68 -5.20 -12.55
CA LEU A 135 -14.30 -5.05 -12.10
C LEU A 135 -13.49 -4.13 -13.03
N GLN A 136 -13.65 -4.26 -14.35
CA GLN A 136 -12.91 -3.41 -15.30
C GLN A 136 -13.21 -1.93 -15.06
N LYS A 137 -14.50 -1.57 -14.96
CA LYS A 137 -14.93 -0.20 -14.66
C LYS A 137 -14.35 0.29 -13.33
N PHE A 138 -14.35 -0.56 -12.30
CA PHE A 138 -13.75 -0.23 -11.01
C PHE A 138 -12.25 0.08 -11.13
N LEU A 139 -11.48 -0.76 -11.83
CA LEU A 139 -10.04 -0.55 -12.05
C LEU A 139 -9.77 0.72 -12.88
N ASP A 140 -10.61 0.99 -13.87
CA ASP A 140 -10.50 2.16 -14.75
C ASP A 140 -10.63 3.49 -13.98
N LEU A 141 -11.39 3.53 -12.88
CA LEU A 141 -11.49 4.71 -12.00
C LEU A 141 -10.12 5.16 -11.48
N PHE A 142 -9.23 4.20 -11.21
CA PHE A 142 -7.90 4.48 -10.67
C PHE A 142 -6.86 4.70 -11.78
N TRP A 143 -7.10 4.19 -12.98
CA TRP A 143 -6.18 4.33 -14.10
C TRP A 143 -6.25 5.71 -14.76
N HIS A 144 -7.47 6.23 -14.92
CA HIS A 144 -7.72 7.49 -15.62
C HIS A 144 -7.51 8.72 -14.74
N GLU A 145 -7.64 8.57 -13.41
CA GLU A 145 -7.39 9.65 -12.47
C GLU A 145 -5.87 9.81 -12.18
N PRO A 146 -5.22 10.92 -12.60
CA PRO A 146 -3.76 11.07 -12.48
C PRO A 146 -3.25 10.99 -11.03
N GLY A 147 -4.08 11.39 -10.07
CA GLY A 147 -3.78 11.31 -8.63
C GLY A 147 -3.85 9.89 -8.06
N LEU A 148 -4.57 8.98 -8.73
CA LEU A 148 -4.83 7.63 -8.28
C LEU A 148 -4.03 6.57 -9.04
N LYS A 149 -3.55 6.89 -10.25
CA LYS A 149 -2.73 5.99 -11.07
C LYS A 149 -1.51 5.41 -10.35
N ARG A 150 -0.94 6.12 -9.38
CA ARG A 150 0.21 5.66 -8.57
C ARG A 150 -0.17 4.75 -7.40
N SER A 151 -1.46 4.59 -7.13
CA SER A 151 -2.02 3.71 -6.11
C SER A 151 -2.69 2.47 -6.72
N ILE A 152 -2.68 2.35 -8.06
CA ILE A 152 -3.30 1.23 -8.78
C ILE A 152 -2.78 -0.13 -8.29
N ASP A 153 -1.48 -0.24 -7.97
CA ASP A 153 -0.90 -1.49 -7.48
C ASP A 153 -1.59 -1.95 -6.18
N LYS A 154 -1.88 -1.01 -5.27
CA LYS A 154 -2.63 -1.31 -4.03
C LYS A 154 -4.07 -1.72 -4.30
N VAL A 155 -4.70 -1.15 -5.33
CA VAL A 155 -6.06 -1.55 -5.74
C VAL A 155 -6.05 -2.96 -6.32
N TYR A 156 -5.04 -3.31 -7.13
CA TYR A 156 -4.86 -4.69 -7.60
C TYR A 156 -4.64 -5.66 -6.45
N GLU A 157 -3.84 -5.28 -5.45
CA GLU A 157 -3.72 -6.06 -4.22
C GLU A 157 -5.07 -6.27 -3.53
N ILE A 158 -5.87 -5.23 -3.37
CA ILE A 158 -7.21 -5.35 -2.78
C ILE A 158 -8.09 -6.31 -3.58
N VAL A 159 -8.12 -6.18 -4.91
CA VAL A 159 -8.96 -6.99 -5.80
C VAL A 159 -8.53 -8.46 -5.77
N VAL A 160 -7.24 -8.75 -5.85
CA VAL A 160 -6.73 -10.13 -5.81
C VAL A 160 -7.01 -10.76 -4.45
N TYR A 161 -6.70 -10.06 -3.35
CA TYR A 161 -6.97 -10.53 -2.00
C TYR A 161 -8.45 -10.85 -1.79
N SER A 162 -9.33 -9.93 -2.19
CA SER A 162 -10.77 -10.04 -1.94
C SER A 162 -11.37 -11.28 -2.58
N LEU A 163 -10.96 -11.59 -3.81
CA LEU A 163 -11.40 -12.78 -4.52
C LEU A 163 -10.77 -14.05 -3.93
N PHE A 164 -9.46 -14.07 -3.75
CA PHE A 164 -8.75 -15.29 -3.35
C PHE A 164 -9.14 -15.71 -1.93
N SER A 165 -9.23 -14.75 -1.01
CA SER A 165 -9.69 -15.01 0.35
C SER A 165 -11.13 -15.54 0.36
N ALA A 166 -12.03 -14.95 -0.42
CA ALA A 166 -13.42 -15.42 -0.50
C ALA A 166 -13.52 -16.84 -1.05
N LEU A 167 -12.72 -17.18 -2.07
CA LEU A 167 -12.70 -18.52 -2.66
C LEU A 167 -12.12 -19.57 -1.70
N VAL A 168 -10.99 -19.28 -1.05
CA VAL A 168 -10.36 -20.20 -0.07
C VAL A 168 -11.33 -20.47 1.09
N ASP A 169 -12.02 -19.42 1.54
CA ASP A 169 -13.00 -19.51 2.61
C ASP A 169 -14.23 -20.33 2.21
N ALA A 170 -14.83 -20.04 1.05
CA ALA A 170 -16.02 -20.74 0.55
C ALA A 170 -15.73 -22.22 0.25
N LEU A 171 -14.52 -22.54 -0.21
CA LEU A 171 -14.09 -23.92 -0.42
C LEU A 171 -13.83 -24.67 0.90
N GLY A 172 -13.81 -23.98 2.04
CA GLY A 172 -13.59 -24.60 3.35
C GLY A 172 -12.22 -25.26 3.48
N VAL A 173 -11.19 -24.71 2.82
CA VAL A 173 -9.86 -25.34 2.76
C VAL A 173 -9.25 -25.39 4.16
N GLN A 174 -8.72 -26.57 4.54
CA GLN A 174 -8.06 -26.81 5.82
C GLN A 174 -6.61 -27.26 5.61
N ILE A 175 -5.78 -26.95 6.60
CA ILE A 175 -4.39 -27.39 6.70
C ILE A 175 -4.31 -28.32 7.90
N GLU A 176 -3.85 -29.55 7.66
CA GLU A 176 -3.52 -30.48 8.73
C GLU A 176 -2.04 -30.32 9.08
N VAL A 177 -1.76 -30.05 10.35
CA VAL A 177 -0.41 -30.19 10.92
C VAL A 177 -0.35 -31.55 11.57
N ARG A 178 0.56 -32.41 11.12
CA ARG A 178 0.72 -33.78 11.60
C ARG A 178 2.19 -34.10 11.82
N MET A 179 2.49 -34.77 12.92
CA MET A 179 3.83 -35.29 13.19
C MET A 179 4.10 -36.60 12.41
N ASN A 180 5.35 -36.84 12.03
CA ASN A 180 5.79 -38.18 11.63
C ASN A 180 5.73 -39.12 12.85
N SER A 181 4.90 -40.16 12.77
CA SER A 181 4.70 -41.16 13.84
C SER A 181 5.98 -41.89 14.23
N GLU A 182 6.96 -42.01 13.33
CA GLU A 182 8.26 -42.65 13.62
C GLU A 182 9.15 -41.83 14.57
N LYS A 183 8.76 -40.58 14.89
CA LYS A 183 9.53 -39.64 15.72
C LYS A 183 8.91 -39.42 17.11
N GLU A 184 8.03 -40.31 17.55
CA GLU A 184 7.33 -40.18 18.83
C GLU A 184 8.27 -40.01 20.04
N GLY A 185 9.43 -40.67 20.05
CA GLY A 185 10.41 -40.49 21.13
C GLY A 185 10.86 -39.04 21.32
N ILE A 186 11.01 -38.28 20.23
CA ILE A 186 11.36 -36.85 20.28
C ILE A 186 10.20 -36.04 20.87
N LEU A 187 8.95 -36.36 20.49
CA LEU A 187 7.77 -35.69 21.04
C LEU A 187 7.62 -35.91 22.55
N GLN A 188 7.97 -37.11 23.04
CA GLN A 188 7.93 -37.40 24.47
C GLN A 188 9.02 -36.63 25.23
N GLU A 189 10.24 -36.56 24.69
CA GLU A 189 11.34 -35.82 25.31
C GLU A 189 11.08 -34.31 25.37
N PHE A 190 10.46 -33.75 24.33
CA PHE A 190 10.18 -32.30 24.20
C PHE A 190 8.69 -31.98 24.28
N ALA A 191 7.93 -32.69 25.11
CA ALA A 191 6.47 -32.57 25.17
C ALA A 191 6.00 -31.16 25.59
N ASP A 192 6.76 -30.50 26.48
CA ASP A 192 6.52 -29.13 26.94
C ASP A 192 6.65 -28.12 25.79
N PHE A 193 7.76 -28.19 25.04
CA PHE A 193 7.96 -27.41 23.82
C PHE A 193 6.86 -27.70 22.79
N ALA A 194 6.56 -28.98 22.55
CA ALA A 194 5.60 -29.38 21.54
C ALA A 194 4.21 -28.79 21.82
N GLN A 195 3.78 -28.83 23.09
CA GLN A 195 2.50 -28.27 23.51
C GLN A 195 2.47 -26.75 23.40
N MET A 196 3.54 -26.07 23.87
CA MET A 196 3.58 -24.61 23.94
C MET A 196 3.82 -23.94 22.59
N VAL A 197 4.59 -24.55 21.70
CA VAL A 197 5.07 -23.90 20.47
C VAL A 197 4.33 -24.39 19.23
N ILE A 198 4.18 -25.70 19.07
CA ILE A 198 3.59 -26.31 17.86
C ILE A 198 2.22 -26.96 18.10
N ARG A 199 1.68 -26.86 19.33
CA ARG A 199 0.37 -27.36 19.75
C ARG A 199 0.16 -28.87 19.54
N LEU A 200 1.24 -29.64 19.66
CA LEU A 200 1.19 -31.10 19.65
C LEU A 200 1.44 -31.64 21.04
N THR A 201 0.83 -32.78 21.36
CA THR A 201 1.09 -33.52 22.60
C THR A 201 1.18 -35.01 22.28
N PRO A 202 1.74 -35.84 23.17
CA PRO A 202 1.74 -37.29 22.97
C PRO A 202 0.34 -37.88 22.68
N SER A 203 -0.73 -37.28 23.23
CA SER A 203 -2.12 -37.67 22.98
C SER A 203 -2.79 -36.95 21.80
N GLN A 204 -2.21 -35.85 21.30
CA GLN A 204 -2.71 -35.07 20.17
C GLN A 204 -1.59 -34.81 19.16
N GLN A 205 -1.43 -35.74 18.22
CA GLN A 205 -0.34 -35.74 17.23
C GLN A 205 -0.67 -35.02 15.92
N PHE A 206 -1.89 -34.49 15.80
CA PHE A 206 -2.30 -33.65 14.68
C PHE A 206 -3.38 -32.65 15.10
N PHE A 207 -3.53 -31.59 14.32
CA PHE A 207 -4.65 -30.66 14.40
C PHE A 207 -4.89 -29.98 13.05
N ASN A 208 -6.11 -29.49 12.85
CA ASN A 208 -6.49 -28.74 11.66
C ASN A 208 -6.56 -27.25 11.95
N VAL A 209 -6.09 -26.45 10.99
CA VAL A 209 -6.29 -25.00 10.95
C VAL A 209 -6.92 -24.60 9.63
N LYS A 210 -7.69 -23.52 9.63
CA LYS A 210 -8.26 -22.98 8.40
C LYS A 210 -7.15 -22.43 7.51
N ALA A 211 -7.22 -22.73 6.21
CA ALA A 211 -6.36 -22.08 5.23
C ALA A 211 -6.79 -20.62 5.06
N THR A 212 -5.84 -19.70 5.10
CA THR A 212 -6.08 -18.26 5.04
C THR A 212 -5.02 -17.58 4.20
N ILE A 213 -5.41 -16.50 3.54
CA ILE A 213 -4.52 -15.59 2.82
C ILE A 213 -4.47 -14.28 3.60
N HIS A 214 -3.28 -13.70 3.68
CA HIS A 214 -3.03 -12.45 4.38
C HIS A 214 -2.34 -11.47 3.45
N ARG A 215 -2.90 -10.25 3.32
CA ARG A 215 -2.19 -9.15 2.67
C ARG A 215 -1.11 -8.63 3.62
N LEU A 216 0.10 -8.46 3.10
CA LEU A 216 1.17 -7.82 3.85
C LEU A 216 1.04 -6.31 3.72
N GLY A 217 0.95 -5.63 4.87
CA GLY A 217 1.12 -4.19 4.92
C GLY A 217 2.51 -3.78 4.43
N ILE A 218 2.68 -2.50 4.12
CA ILE A 218 3.91 -1.99 3.50
C ILE A 218 5.16 -2.28 4.35
N THR A 219 5.06 -2.39 5.69
CA THR A 219 6.15 -2.78 6.59
C THR A 219 6.67 -4.19 6.33
N ASN A 220 5.78 -5.16 6.10
CA ASN A 220 6.19 -6.53 5.84
C ASN A 220 6.56 -6.75 4.35
N ALA A 221 5.94 -5.98 3.46
CA ALA A 221 6.21 -6.02 2.03
C ALA A 221 7.53 -5.33 1.65
N SER A 222 7.96 -4.28 2.37
CA SER A 222 9.27 -3.64 2.13
C SER A 222 10.44 -4.51 2.55
N ASP A 223 10.28 -5.25 3.65
CA ASP A 223 11.34 -6.06 4.23
C ASP A 223 11.48 -7.41 3.51
N ARG A 224 10.42 -7.90 2.85
CA ARG A 224 10.41 -9.19 2.14
C ARG A 224 9.98 -9.14 0.66
N GLY A 225 9.74 -7.95 0.12
CA GLY A 225 9.28 -7.78 -1.26
C GLY A 225 7.95 -8.47 -1.59
N LEU A 226 7.16 -8.87 -0.59
CA LEU A 226 6.00 -9.77 -0.72
C LEU A 226 4.67 -9.06 -0.50
N ASP A 227 3.73 -9.24 -1.43
CA ASP A 227 2.43 -8.57 -1.39
C ASP A 227 1.43 -9.33 -0.51
N MET A 228 1.38 -10.67 -0.63
CA MET A 228 0.52 -11.52 0.21
C MET A 228 1.17 -12.87 0.46
N PHE A 229 0.76 -13.53 1.54
CA PHE A 229 1.13 -14.90 1.81
C PHE A 229 -0.06 -15.70 2.32
N ALA A 230 0.00 -17.01 2.16
CA ALA A 230 -0.94 -17.93 2.76
C ALA A 230 -0.26 -18.77 3.84
N ASN A 231 -1.00 -19.11 4.89
CA ASN A 231 -0.51 -19.95 5.98
C ASN A 231 -0.24 -21.41 5.57
N PHE A 232 -0.49 -21.78 4.31
CA PHE A 232 -0.14 -23.06 3.69
C PHE A 232 1.06 -22.96 2.73
N GLY A 233 1.95 -21.98 2.90
CA GLY A 233 3.22 -21.93 2.17
C GLY A 233 3.09 -21.47 0.71
N LEU A 234 2.16 -20.54 0.44
CA LEU A 234 2.01 -19.88 -0.85
C LEU A 234 2.35 -18.39 -0.70
N ALA A 235 3.27 -17.90 -1.53
CA ALA A 235 3.56 -16.48 -1.68
C ALA A 235 2.84 -15.94 -2.92
N ILE A 236 2.21 -14.77 -2.81
CA ILE A 236 1.49 -14.13 -3.92
C ILE A 236 2.12 -12.76 -4.18
N GLN A 237 2.46 -12.53 -5.43
CA GLN A 237 3.13 -11.33 -5.94
C GLN A 237 2.27 -10.67 -6.99
N ILE A 238 2.07 -9.36 -6.86
CA ILE A 238 1.21 -8.58 -7.75
C ILE A 238 2.08 -7.59 -8.49
N LYS A 239 2.11 -7.77 -9.80
CA LYS A 239 3.01 -7.08 -10.74
C LYS A 239 2.18 -6.55 -11.88
N HIS A 240 1.37 -5.55 -11.52
CA HIS A 240 0.52 -4.83 -12.46
C HIS A 240 1.33 -3.85 -13.34
N LEU A 241 2.51 -3.42 -12.91
CA LEU A 241 3.50 -2.70 -13.71
C LEU A 241 4.66 -3.63 -14.13
N SER A 242 5.36 -3.25 -15.20
CA SER A 242 6.42 -4.07 -15.81
C SER A 242 7.48 -4.52 -14.82
N LEU A 243 7.87 -5.79 -14.93
CA LEU A 243 8.87 -6.40 -14.06
C LEU A 243 10.27 -6.09 -14.59
N THR A 244 11.16 -5.55 -13.75
CA THR A 244 12.60 -5.46 -14.06
C THR A 244 13.34 -6.68 -13.52
N GLU A 245 14.53 -6.96 -14.05
CA GLU A 245 15.45 -8.00 -13.55
C GLU A 245 15.70 -7.84 -12.04
N GLU A 246 16.03 -6.63 -11.58
CA GLU A 246 16.27 -6.34 -10.15
C GLU A 246 15.04 -6.64 -9.27
N LEU A 247 13.83 -6.30 -9.75
CA LEU A 247 12.59 -6.59 -9.02
C LEU A 247 12.32 -8.09 -8.95
N ALA A 248 12.64 -8.84 -10.02
CA ALA A 248 12.53 -10.29 -10.04
C ALA A 248 13.46 -10.93 -9.02
N GLU A 249 14.73 -10.52 -9.00
CA GLU A 249 15.73 -11.02 -8.06
C GLU A 249 15.33 -10.78 -6.60
N GLY A 250 14.82 -9.58 -6.29
CA GLY A 250 14.33 -9.25 -4.95
C GLY A 250 13.16 -10.13 -4.48
N ILE A 251 12.24 -10.48 -5.37
CA ILE A 251 11.04 -11.29 -5.03
C ILE A 251 11.42 -12.69 -4.55
N VAL A 252 12.42 -13.33 -5.14
CA VAL A 252 12.72 -14.74 -4.86
C VAL A 252 13.81 -14.90 -3.81
N ASN A 253 14.72 -13.92 -3.68
CA ASN A 253 15.74 -13.94 -2.62
C ASN A 253 15.16 -13.68 -1.22
N LEU A 254 14.00 -13.01 -1.13
CA LEU A 254 13.37 -12.63 0.14
C LEU A 254 12.34 -13.63 0.66
N VAL A 255 11.97 -14.61 -0.16
CA VAL A 255 10.82 -15.47 0.07
C VAL A 255 11.35 -16.90 0.22
N SER A 256 11.48 -17.36 1.47
CA SER A 256 11.78 -18.77 1.81
C SER A 256 10.61 -19.72 1.50
N PHE A 257 9.66 -19.29 0.67
CA PHE A 257 8.50 -20.07 0.30
C PHE A 257 8.82 -20.85 -0.98
N ASP A 258 8.47 -22.14 -0.96
CA ASP A 258 8.72 -23.04 -2.08
C ASP A 258 7.80 -22.80 -3.28
N ARG A 259 6.71 -22.04 -3.08
CA ARG A 259 5.66 -21.81 -4.08
C ARG A 259 5.27 -20.35 -4.19
N ILE A 260 5.49 -19.77 -5.36
CA ILE A 260 5.17 -18.38 -5.69
C ILE A 260 4.11 -18.34 -6.79
N LEU A 261 3.13 -17.47 -6.61
CA LEU A 261 2.10 -17.16 -7.60
C LEU A 261 2.22 -15.69 -7.97
N ILE A 262 2.25 -15.40 -9.27
CA ILE A 262 2.39 -14.04 -9.79
C ILE A 262 1.09 -13.63 -10.46
N VAL A 263 0.56 -12.45 -10.13
CA VAL A 263 -0.57 -11.83 -10.82
C VAL A 263 -0.08 -10.63 -11.61
N CYS A 264 -0.39 -10.55 -12.90
CA CYS A 264 0.12 -9.49 -13.77
C CYS A 264 -0.87 -9.12 -14.89
N LYS A 265 -0.56 -8.05 -15.64
CA LYS A 265 -1.25 -7.77 -16.90
C LYS A 265 -1.00 -8.86 -17.93
N ASP A 266 -1.94 -9.05 -18.85
CA ASP A 266 -1.79 -9.98 -19.96
C ASP A 266 -0.53 -9.69 -20.81
N SER A 267 -0.23 -8.41 -21.05
CA SER A 267 0.96 -7.98 -21.81
C SER A 267 2.29 -8.32 -21.13
N GLU A 268 2.30 -8.45 -19.80
CA GLU A 268 3.52 -8.68 -19.01
C GLU A 268 3.86 -10.16 -18.86
N LYS A 269 2.89 -11.06 -19.10
CA LYS A 269 3.05 -12.50 -18.88
C LYS A 269 4.30 -13.06 -19.57
N ASN A 270 4.49 -12.76 -20.86
CA ASN A 270 5.59 -13.33 -21.63
C ASN A 270 6.96 -12.79 -21.18
N VAL A 271 7.02 -11.50 -20.83
CA VAL A 271 8.23 -10.86 -20.29
C VAL A 271 8.62 -11.52 -18.97
N ILE A 272 7.66 -11.67 -18.06
CA ILE A 272 7.85 -12.32 -16.76
C ILE A 272 8.31 -13.78 -16.94
N VAL A 273 7.66 -14.55 -17.81
CA VAL A 273 8.07 -15.95 -18.09
C VAL A 273 9.49 -16.02 -18.63
N SER A 274 9.85 -15.15 -19.58
CA SER A 274 11.19 -15.09 -20.16
C SER A 274 12.24 -14.82 -19.07
N LEU A 275 11.98 -13.83 -18.23
CA LEU A 275 12.85 -13.42 -17.14
C LEU A 275 13.07 -14.54 -16.11
N LEU A 276 11.99 -15.20 -15.69
CA LEU A 276 12.04 -16.30 -14.74
C LEU A 276 12.79 -17.51 -15.28
N ASN A 277 12.75 -17.73 -16.60
CA ASN A 277 13.54 -18.78 -17.25
C ASN A 277 15.04 -18.45 -17.24
N GLN A 278 15.41 -17.20 -17.53
CA GLN A 278 16.80 -16.75 -17.53
C GLN A 278 17.45 -16.87 -16.15
N ILE A 279 16.71 -16.54 -15.08
CA ILE A 279 17.20 -16.60 -13.70
C ILE A 279 17.13 -18.05 -13.13
N GLY A 280 16.51 -19.00 -13.85
CA GLY A 280 16.44 -20.41 -13.45
C GLY A 280 15.41 -20.72 -12.36
N TRP A 281 14.39 -19.89 -12.20
CA TRP A 281 13.46 -19.93 -11.06
C TRP A 281 12.07 -20.47 -11.37
N LYS A 282 11.87 -20.96 -12.60
CA LYS A 282 10.62 -21.59 -13.04
C LYS A 282 10.12 -22.67 -12.07
N SER A 283 11.01 -23.39 -11.39
CA SER A 283 10.66 -24.47 -10.46
C SER A 283 9.94 -23.99 -9.19
N ARG A 284 10.12 -22.73 -8.76
CA ARG A 284 9.44 -22.15 -7.59
C ARG A 284 8.13 -21.45 -7.95
N ILE A 285 7.92 -21.15 -9.23
CA ILE A 285 6.70 -20.49 -9.69
C ILE A 285 5.61 -21.53 -9.90
N GLN A 286 4.60 -21.50 -9.04
CA GLN A 286 3.45 -22.38 -9.15
C GLN A 286 2.55 -21.96 -10.32
N SER A 287 2.29 -20.66 -10.49
CA SER A 287 1.44 -20.16 -11.57
C SER A 287 1.61 -18.67 -11.83
N ILE A 288 1.23 -18.24 -13.04
CA ILE A 288 1.10 -16.84 -13.42
C ILE A 288 -0.35 -16.60 -13.85
N ILE A 289 -1.00 -15.66 -13.19
CA ILE A 289 -2.41 -15.31 -13.36
C ILE A 289 -2.47 -13.96 -14.06
N THR A 290 -3.22 -13.87 -15.15
CA THR A 290 -3.39 -12.62 -15.87
C THR A 290 -4.62 -11.85 -15.42
N GLU A 291 -4.64 -10.55 -15.71
CA GLU A 291 -5.79 -9.67 -15.50
C GLU A 291 -7.06 -10.24 -16.16
N SER A 292 -6.97 -10.77 -17.38
CA SER A 292 -8.11 -11.43 -18.04
C SER A 292 -8.65 -12.63 -17.24
N MET A 293 -7.77 -13.46 -16.68
CA MET A 293 -8.20 -14.57 -15.80
C MET A 293 -8.89 -14.06 -14.54
N LEU A 294 -8.38 -12.97 -13.96
CA LEU A 294 -8.96 -12.34 -12.78
C LEU A 294 -10.36 -11.79 -13.08
N LEU A 295 -10.54 -11.10 -14.21
CA LEU A 295 -11.84 -10.61 -14.67
C LEU A 295 -12.86 -11.75 -14.83
N ASP A 296 -12.45 -12.86 -15.46
CA ASP A 296 -13.29 -14.03 -15.64
C ASP A 296 -13.72 -14.67 -14.31
N TRP A 297 -12.82 -14.75 -13.34
CA TRP A 297 -13.16 -15.28 -12.02
C TRP A 297 -14.06 -14.34 -11.22
N TYR A 298 -13.90 -13.02 -11.36
CA TYR A 298 -14.83 -12.06 -10.82
C TYR A 298 -16.23 -12.22 -11.42
N GLN A 299 -16.34 -12.44 -12.73
CA GLN A 299 -17.65 -12.74 -13.34
C GLN A 299 -18.29 -14.00 -12.76
N LYS A 300 -17.50 -15.06 -12.53
CA LYS A 300 -17.99 -16.29 -11.88
C LYS A 300 -18.39 -16.07 -10.43
N ALA A 301 -17.61 -15.31 -9.67
CA ALA A 301 -17.88 -15.02 -8.26
C ALA A 301 -19.09 -14.10 -8.06
N LEU A 302 -19.28 -13.12 -8.95
CA LEU A 302 -20.35 -12.13 -8.83
C LEU A 302 -21.67 -12.57 -9.48
N ARG A 303 -21.61 -13.28 -10.61
CA ARG A 303 -22.79 -13.62 -11.43
C ARG A 303 -22.92 -15.11 -11.75
N GLY A 304 -21.95 -15.92 -11.37
CA GLY A 304 -21.98 -17.37 -11.61
C GLY A 304 -22.89 -18.12 -10.64
N LYS A 305 -22.83 -19.46 -10.76
CA LYS A 305 -23.65 -20.41 -9.99
C LYS A 305 -23.60 -20.20 -8.47
N TYR A 306 -22.44 -19.80 -7.94
CA TYR A 306 -22.19 -19.61 -6.50
C TYR A 306 -22.19 -18.13 -6.09
N SER A 307 -22.79 -17.26 -6.90
CA SER A 307 -22.81 -15.80 -6.64
C SER A 307 -23.52 -15.39 -5.35
N GLY A 308 -24.48 -16.19 -4.88
CA GLY A 308 -25.15 -15.96 -3.59
C GLY A 308 -24.19 -16.07 -2.39
N GLU A 309 -23.16 -16.91 -2.51
CA GLU A 309 -22.18 -17.16 -1.44
C GLU A 309 -20.94 -16.28 -1.59
N LEU A 310 -20.44 -16.12 -2.82
CA LEU A 310 -19.21 -15.39 -3.10
C LEU A 310 -19.43 -13.89 -3.30
N GLY A 311 -20.48 -13.48 -4.01
CA GLY A 311 -20.61 -12.12 -4.53
C GLY A 311 -20.59 -11.05 -3.44
N THR A 312 -21.41 -11.23 -2.40
CA THR A 312 -21.45 -10.31 -1.25
C THR A 312 -20.14 -10.30 -0.49
N THR A 313 -19.53 -11.48 -0.27
CA THR A 313 -18.26 -11.62 0.46
C THR A 313 -17.12 -10.90 -0.26
N VAL A 314 -17.02 -11.06 -1.58
CA VAL A 314 -15.98 -10.39 -2.39
C VAL A 314 -16.13 -8.87 -2.33
N LEU A 315 -17.35 -8.34 -2.51
CA LEU A 315 -17.57 -6.88 -2.46
C LEU A 315 -17.33 -6.30 -1.06
N GLU A 316 -17.70 -7.03 -0.01
CA GLU A 316 -17.44 -6.61 1.37
C GLU A 316 -15.94 -6.63 1.69
N ASN A 317 -15.20 -7.61 1.19
CA ASN A 317 -13.74 -7.63 1.30
C ASN A 317 -13.12 -6.41 0.58
N ILE A 318 -13.55 -6.10 -0.65
CA ILE A 318 -13.07 -4.90 -1.36
C ILE A 318 -13.34 -3.64 -0.52
N ARG A 319 -14.57 -3.49 -0.01
CA ARG A 319 -14.96 -2.33 0.82
C ARG A 319 -14.06 -2.18 2.04
N LYS A 320 -13.92 -3.24 2.84
CA LYS A 320 -13.10 -3.23 4.08
C LYS A 320 -11.65 -2.87 3.77
N GLU A 321 -11.11 -3.45 2.71
CA GLU A 321 -9.71 -3.25 2.36
C GLU A 321 -9.43 -1.86 1.76
N ILE A 322 -10.37 -1.26 1.02
CA ILE A 322 -10.28 0.15 0.60
C ILE A 322 -10.30 1.08 1.83
N ILE A 323 -11.22 0.87 2.77
CA ILE A 323 -11.33 1.69 3.98
C ILE A 323 -10.04 1.58 4.82
N SER A 324 -9.52 0.38 4.98
CA SER A 324 -8.25 0.11 5.68
C SER A 324 -7.05 0.78 4.98
N GLU A 325 -7.00 0.72 3.65
CA GLU A 325 -5.88 1.31 2.89
C GLU A 325 -5.95 2.85 2.82
N PHE A 326 -7.17 3.42 2.82
CA PHE A 326 -7.44 4.84 2.61
C PHE A 326 -8.38 5.47 3.67
N PRO A 327 -7.98 5.52 4.95
CA PRO A 327 -8.86 5.89 6.06
C PRO A 327 -9.22 7.39 6.14
N ALA A 328 -8.43 8.28 5.55
CA ALA A 328 -8.64 9.74 5.69
C ALA A 328 -9.84 10.30 4.91
N THR A 329 -10.63 9.49 4.22
CA THR A 329 -11.84 9.92 3.49
C THR A 329 -12.94 10.48 4.40
N ASN A 330 -12.92 10.17 5.71
CA ASN A 330 -13.94 10.58 6.68
C ASN A 330 -13.37 11.00 8.05
N SER A 331 -12.12 11.47 8.15
CA SER A 331 -11.47 11.70 9.45
C SER A 331 -11.83 13.07 10.08
N PRO A 332 -12.53 13.10 11.24
CA PRO A 332 -12.71 14.33 12.02
C PRO A 332 -11.38 14.94 12.48
N ASP A 333 -10.33 14.11 12.62
CA ASP A 333 -9.00 14.55 13.06
C ASP A 333 -8.31 15.44 12.03
N PHE A 334 -8.61 15.24 10.74
CA PHE A 334 -8.09 16.13 9.70
C PHE A 334 -8.75 17.50 9.79
N LEU A 335 -10.07 17.56 9.96
CA LEU A 335 -10.80 18.83 10.07
C LEU A 335 -10.38 19.61 11.32
N SER A 336 -10.19 18.93 12.47
CA SER A 336 -9.67 19.55 13.68
C SER A 336 -8.25 20.09 13.45
N PHE A 337 -7.37 19.32 12.80
CA PHE A 337 -6.02 19.77 12.46
C PHE A 337 -5.99 21.02 11.57
N ILE A 338 -6.78 21.07 10.50
CA ILE A 338 -6.84 22.24 9.60
C ILE A 338 -7.35 23.47 10.37
N THR A 339 -8.27 23.28 11.32
CA THR A 339 -8.80 24.34 12.18
C THR A 339 -7.75 24.81 13.19
N GLU A 340 -7.09 23.89 13.91
CA GLU A 340 -6.00 24.16 14.87
C GLU A 340 -4.87 24.97 14.23
N ARG A 341 -4.53 24.68 12.97
CA ARG A 341 -3.47 25.36 12.23
C ARG A 341 -3.92 26.64 11.52
N GLY A 342 -5.21 26.98 11.56
CA GLY A 342 -5.77 28.19 10.94
C GLY A 342 -5.79 28.19 9.41
N TYR A 343 -5.60 27.03 8.77
CA TYR A 343 -5.43 26.95 7.31
C TYR A 343 -6.72 27.26 6.52
N GLN A 344 -7.90 27.17 7.16
CA GLN A 344 -9.20 27.46 6.51
C GLN A 344 -9.34 28.92 6.05
N GLN A 345 -8.62 29.83 6.70
CA GLN A 345 -8.74 31.28 6.48
C GLN A 345 -7.70 31.80 5.48
N LEU A 346 -6.79 30.93 5.02
CA LEU A 346 -5.69 31.32 4.14
C LEU A 346 -6.12 31.22 2.68
N HIS A 347 -6.10 32.36 1.99
CA HIS A 347 -6.42 32.46 0.57
C HIS A 347 -5.28 33.16 -0.17
N ASP A 348 -4.92 32.62 -1.33
CA ASP A 348 -3.91 33.19 -2.21
C ASP A 348 -4.22 32.83 -3.66
N SER A 349 -4.07 33.77 -4.59
CA SER A 349 -4.39 33.53 -6.00
C SER A 349 -3.47 32.52 -6.68
N LEU A 350 -2.23 32.38 -6.18
CA LEU A 350 -1.27 31.42 -6.72
C LEU A 350 -1.36 30.08 -5.98
N TRP A 351 -1.54 30.09 -4.66
CA TRP A 351 -1.59 28.90 -3.81
C TRP A 351 -3.01 28.54 -3.38
N VAL A 352 -3.87 28.27 -4.38
CA VAL A 352 -5.25 27.79 -4.21
C VAL A 352 -5.27 26.28 -4.06
#